data_AF-A0A135TTN9-F1
#
_entry.id   AF-A0A135TTN9-F1
#
_cell.length_a   1.000
_cell.length_b   1.000
_cell.length_c   1.000
_cell.angle_alpha   90.00
_cell.angle_beta   90.00
_cell.angle_gamma   90.00
#
_symmetry.space_group_name_H-M   'P 1'
#
loop_
_entity.id
_entity.type
_entity.pdbx_description
1 polymer ?
#
loop_
_entity_poly.entity_id
_entity_poly.type
_entity_poly.pdbx_seq_one_letter_code
_entity_poly.pdbx_strand_id
1 'polypeptide(L)'
;MTQVLLHTSVANCGSRTLAPIFDLGLTVQPWLTQTPQSVENQIESLDSAVHHQACIFKRLSTPRSIWYLACITAPIPSEPELRQSSNQDIERLSDFRLIHIKASIIHVDMRDRDEVAFKLTTESINSLVEYYERSHRVGPVAKTHERSGNDRVRIKVCNDFTRAIKEFVYRTHVYALEGLEEHGAGELLVDDSEEVKEIILSMM
;
A
#
# COMPACT_ATOMS: atom_id res chain seq x y z
N MET A 1 51.24 -23.03 16.77
CA MET A 1 50.34 -21.99 17.32
C MET A 1 49.02 -22.06 16.58
N THR A 2 48.08 -22.75 17.22
CA THR A 2 46.61 -22.57 17.29
C THR A 2 45.80 -21.99 16.11
N GLN A 3 44.87 -22.83 15.65
CA GLN A 3 43.64 -22.55 14.90
C GLN A 3 42.74 -21.51 15.58
N VAL A 4 41.89 -20.83 14.80
CA VAL A 4 40.44 -20.75 15.08
C VAL A 4 39.66 -20.75 13.75
N LEU A 5 38.98 -21.87 13.48
CA LEU A 5 37.83 -21.97 12.59
C LEU A 5 36.62 -21.42 13.34
N LEU A 6 35.85 -20.52 12.72
CA LEU A 6 34.49 -20.20 13.17
C LEU A 6 33.50 -20.78 12.16
N HIS A 7 32.93 -21.92 12.54
CA HIS A 7 31.64 -22.40 12.06
C HIS A 7 30.56 -21.77 12.95
N THR A 8 29.53 -21.16 12.36
CA THR A 8 28.19 -21.02 12.95
C THR A 8 27.21 -20.58 11.85
N SER A 9 26.48 -21.54 11.30
CA SER A 9 25.03 -21.71 11.56
C SER A 9 24.16 -20.65 10.88
N VAL A 10 23.68 -20.93 9.67
CA VAL A 10 22.50 -20.27 9.13
C VAL A 10 21.30 -21.13 9.49
N ALA A 11 20.59 -20.71 10.53
CA ALA A 11 19.34 -21.30 10.97
C ALA A 11 18.28 -21.18 9.87
N ASN A 12 17.58 -22.29 9.67
CA ASN A 12 16.34 -22.41 8.94
C ASN A 12 15.19 -21.69 9.68
N CYS A 13 14.22 -21.24 8.89
CA CYS A 13 12.82 -21.00 9.23
C CYS A 13 12.41 -19.68 9.92
N GLY A 14 11.39 -19.04 9.35
CA GLY A 14 10.59 -17.99 9.98
C GLY A 14 10.38 -16.79 9.06
N SER A 15 9.14 -16.60 8.61
CA SER A 15 8.64 -15.48 7.80
C SER A 15 9.29 -14.17 8.19
N ARG A 16 10.29 -13.75 7.41
CA ARG A 16 11.00 -12.51 7.68
C ARG A 16 10.13 -11.38 7.13
N THR A 17 9.29 -10.79 7.98
CA THR A 17 8.91 -9.39 7.79
C THR A 17 10.22 -8.62 7.84
N LEU A 18 10.80 -8.37 6.67
CA LEU A 18 12.05 -7.64 6.55
C LEU A 18 11.78 -6.26 7.13
N ALA A 19 12.52 -5.91 8.18
CA ALA A 19 12.53 -4.54 8.66
C ALA A 19 12.89 -3.63 7.47
N PRO A 20 12.20 -2.50 7.30
CA PRO A 20 12.49 -1.57 6.21
C PRO A 20 13.98 -1.19 6.20
N ILE A 21 14.57 -1.17 5.00
CA ILE A 21 15.96 -0.78 4.81
C ILE A 21 16.01 0.74 4.74
N PHE A 22 16.89 1.33 5.54
CA PHE A 22 17.04 2.78 5.67
C PHE A 22 18.46 3.18 5.32
N ASP A 23 18.62 4.00 4.28
CA ASP A 23 19.90 4.61 3.90
C ASP A 23 19.84 6.12 4.17
N LEU A 24 20.76 6.60 5.01
CA LEU A 24 20.76 7.96 5.55
C LEU A 24 21.93 8.74 4.97
N GLY A 25 21.62 9.85 4.30
CA GLY A 25 22.56 10.95 4.09
C GLY A 25 22.78 11.74 5.37
N LEU A 26 23.90 12.47 5.44
CA LEU A 26 24.23 13.34 6.58
C LEU A 26 23.46 14.69 6.55
N THR A 27 22.68 14.95 5.50
CA THR A 27 21.97 16.22 5.29
C THR A 27 20.53 16.10 5.75
N VAL A 28 20.06 17.05 6.56
CA VAL A 28 18.69 17.04 7.08
C VAL A 28 17.81 17.97 6.27
N GLN A 29 16.67 17.42 5.83
CA GLN A 29 15.70 18.14 5.02
C GLN A 29 14.75 18.99 5.89
N PRO A 30 14.46 20.25 5.53
CA PRO A 30 13.61 21.14 6.35
C PRO A 30 12.19 20.64 6.64
N TRP A 31 11.61 19.85 5.73
CA TRP A 31 10.27 19.26 5.92
C TRP A 31 10.25 18.20 7.04
N LEU A 32 11.38 17.50 7.29
CA LEU A 32 11.51 16.57 8.42
C LEU A 32 11.36 17.30 9.75
N THR A 33 11.75 18.57 9.85
CA THR A 33 11.58 19.38 11.07
C THR A 33 10.22 20.07 11.16
N GLN A 34 9.41 20.02 10.10
CA GLN A 34 8.08 20.67 10.01
C GLN A 34 6.91 19.68 10.13
N THR A 35 7.15 18.37 10.12
CA THR A 35 6.12 17.37 10.42
C THR A 35 5.43 17.70 11.75
N PRO A 36 4.08 17.61 11.81
CA PRO A 36 3.27 18.41 12.71
C PRO A 36 3.55 18.21 14.21
N GLN A 37 3.41 19.32 14.92
CA GLN A 37 3.48 19.53 16.37
C GLN A 37 2.61 18.60 17.25
N SER A 38 1.82 17.68 16.69
CA SER A 38 1.16 16.62 17.49
C SER A 38 2.15 15.63 18.10
N VAL A 39 3.41 15.62 17.63
CA VAL A 39 4.50 14.83 18.19
C VAL A 39 5.21 15.53 19.38
N GLU A 40 4.88 16.79 19.65
CA GLU A 40 5.71 17.74 20.41
C GLU A 40 5.63 17.57 21.95
N ASN A 41 4.70 16.78 22.48
CA ASN A 41 4.54 16.62 23.94
C ASN A 41 5.62 15.76 24.63
N GLN A 42 6.61 15.23 23.89
CA GLN A 42 7.76 14.51 24.46
C GLN A 42 9.11 14.92 23.87
N ILE A 43 9.18 16.01 23.11
CA ILE A 43 10.44 16.48 22.51
C ILE A 43 11.00 17.61 23.36
N GLU A 44 11.66 17.25 24.47
CA GLU A 44 12.67 18.12 25.09
C GLU A 44 13.69 18.49 23.99
N SER A 45 13.97 19.79 23.85
CA SER A 45 14.74 20.41 22.77
C SER A 45 15.78 19.50 22.10
N LEU A 46 15.42 18.93 20.95
CA LEU A 46 16.25 17.96 20.22
C LEU A 46 17.25 18.71 19.32
N ASP A 47 18.41 19.04 19.88
CA ASP A 47 19.49 19.86 19.28
C ASP A 47 20.29 19.17 18.15
N SER A 48 19.72 18.16 17.49
CA SER A 48 20.41 17.42 16.43
C SER A 48 19.44 16.83 15.43
N ALA A 49 19.54 17.33 14.22
CA ALA A 49 18.83 16.88 13.03
C ALA A 49 18.98 15.35 12.79
N VAL A 50 20.11 14.76 13.19
CA VAL A 50 20.39 13.31 13.17
C VAL A 50 19.52 12.53 14.16
N HIS A 51 19.24 13.09 15.34
CA HIS A 51 18.36 12.45 16.33
C HIS A 51 16.90 12.49 15.88
N HIS A 52 16.48 13.55 15.19
CA HIS A 52 15.13 13.66 14.61
C HIS A 52 14.90 12.56 13.58
N GLN A 53 15.86 12.37 12.67
CA GLN A 53 15.86 11.27 11.70
C GLN A 53 15.79 9.91 12.41
N ALA A 54 16.64 9.67 13.41
CA ALA A 54 16.63 8.41 14.17
C ALA A 54 15.27 8.12 14.85
N CYS A 55 14.58 9.15 15.35
CA CYS A 55 13.26 9.02 15.97
C CYS A 55 12.18 8.64 14.94
N ILE A 56 12.18 9.31 13.78
CA ILE A 56 11.27 8.98 12.68
C ILE A 56 11.49 7.53 12.24
N PHE A 57 12.74 7.12 12.03
CA PHE A 57 13.04 5.74 11.63
C PHE A 57 12.63 4.71 12.67
N LYS A 58 12.80 5.01 13.97
CA LYS A 58 12.29 4.15 15.04
C LYS A 58 10.78 3.96 14.96
N ARG A 59 10.03 4.99 14.57
CA ARG A 59 8.57 4.89 14.37
C ARG A 59 8.22 4.10 13.11
N LEU A 60 8.88 4.39 11.99
CA LEU A 60 8.68 3.69 10.72
C LEU A 60 9.03 2.19 10.81
N SER A 61 10.00 1.84 11.67
CA SER A 61 10.40 0.46 11.97
C SER A 61 9.36 -0.33 12.78
N THR A 62 8.29 0.31 13.25
CA THR A 62 7.25 -0.36 14.03
C THR A 62 6.46 -1.29 13.12
N PRO A 63 6.21 -2.57 13.47
CA PRO A 63 5.47 -3.51 12.65
C PRO A 63 3.98 -3.15 12.42
N ARG A 64 3.52 -2.00 12.96
CA ARG A 64 2.17 -1.44 12.82
C ARG A 64 2.12 -0.17 11.97
N SER A 65 3.21 0.21 11.30
CA SER A 65 3.24 1.37 10.38
C SER A 65 2.45 1.07 9.10
N ILE A 66 1.13 1.22 9.17
CA ILE A 66 0.25 1.12 8.01
C ILE A 66 0.07 2.50 7.40
N TRP A 67 0.26 2.57 6.08
CA TRP A 67 0.10 3.77 5.28
C TRP A 67 -1.12 3.66 4.38
N TYR A 68 -1.95 4.69 4.35
CA TYR A 68 -3.06 4.83 3.41
C TYR A 68 -2.53 5.48 2.13
N LEU A 69 -2.52 4.73 1.03
CA LEU A 69 -1.99 5.23 -0.24
C LEU A 69 -3.08 5.81 -1.13
N ALA A 70 -4.25 5.18 -1.20
CA ALA A 70 -5.33 5.59 -2.10
C ALA A 70 -6.68 4.99 -1.67
N CYS A 71 -7.76 5.47 -2.29
CA CYS A 71 -9.10 4.91 -2.14
C CYS A 71 -9.75 4.69 -3.51
N ILE A 72 -10.27 3.47 -3.74
CA ILE A 72 -10.99 3.12 -4.97
C ILE A 72 -12.48 2.93 -4.65
N THR A 73 -13.34 3.60 -5.41
CA THR A 73 -14.79 3.44 -5.30
C THR A 73 -15.25 2.29 -6.18
N ALA A 74 -15.83 1.26 -5.57
CA ALA A 74 -16.37 0.08 -6.23
C ALA A 74 -17.91 0.07 -6.17
N PRO A 75 -18.63 -0.18 -7.27
CA PRO A 75 -20.08 -0.35 -7.20
C PRO A 75 -20.44 -1.58 -6.36
N ILE A 76 -21.36 -1.43 -5.43
CA ILE A 76 -21.96 -2.55 -4.69
C ILE A 76 -22.83 -3.31 -5.70
N PRO A 77 -22.63 -4.62 -5.84
CA PRO A 77 -23.47 -5.47 -6.67
C PRO A 77 -24.89 -5.52 -6.08
N SER A 78 -25.82 -4.72 -6.59
CA SER A 78 -27.22 -4.85 -6.21
C SER A 78 -27.70 -6.27 -6.59
N GLU A 79 -28.16 -7.05 -5.62
CA GLU A 79 -28.74 -8.36 -5.90
C GLU A 79 -29.97 -8.18 -6.81
N PRO A 80 -30.13 -9.00 -7.87
CA PRO A 80 -31.22 -8.83 -8.83
C PRO A 80 -32.62 -9.09 -8.24
N GLU A 81 -32.73 -9.59 -7.01
CA GLU A 81 -34.00 -10.06 -6.43
C GLU A 81 -34.81 -8.99 -5.67
N LEU A 82 -34.26 -7.80 -5.38
CA LEU A 82 -34.94 -6.76 -4.59
C LEU A 82 -35.39 -5.53 -5.38
N ARG A 83 -35.64 -5.66 -6.69
CA ARG A 83 -36.18 -4.57 -7.52
C ARG A 83 -37.72 -4.53 -7.46
N GLN A 84 -38.30 -4.26 -6.30
CA GLN A 84 -39.74 -3.95 -6.16
C GLN A 84 -40.08 -2.74 -5.29
N SER A 85 -39.13 -1.90 -4.88
CA SER A 85 -39.43 -0.65 -4.16
C SER A 85 -39.23 0.60 -5.00
N SER A 86 -40.14 1.54 -4.82
CA SER A 86 -40.55 2.58 -5.75
C SER A 86 -39.80 3.92 -5.64
N ASN A 87 -38.47 3.92 -5.41
CA ASN A 87 -37.69 5.15 -5.30
C ASN A 87 -36.34 5.08 -6.06
N GLN A 88 -36.42 5.14 -7.39
CA GLN A 88 -35.27 4.96 -8.31
C GLN A 88 -34.16 6.02 -8.21
N ASP A 89 -34.41 7.19 -7.60
CA ASP A 89 -33.47 8.32 -7.62
C ASP A 89 -32.59 8.43 -6.36
N ILE A 90 -33.05 7.93 -5.21
CA ILE A 90 -32.30 7.97 -3.93
C ILE A 90 -31.41 6.71 -3.78
N GLU A 91 -31.77 5.61 -4.44
CA GLU A 91 -31.07 4.32 -4.34
C GLU A 91 -29.78 4.26 -5.19
N ARG A 92 -29.67 5.06 -6.26
CA ARG A 92 -28.48 5.06 -7.15
C ARG A 92 -27.22 5.67 -6.53
N LEU A 93 -27.36 6.45 -5.45
CA LEU A 93 -26.25 7.05 -4.72
C LEU A 93 -25.73 6.16 -3.58
N SER A 94 -26.43 5.06 -3.25
CA SER A 94 -26.24 4.34 -1.99
C SER A 94 -25.37 3.07 -2.10
N ASP A 95 -25.00 2.67 -3.30
CA ASP A 95 -24.38 1.37 -3.55
C ASP A 95 -22.90 1.52 -3.99
N PHE A 96 -22.07 2.20 -3.21
CA PHE A 96 -20.62 2.25 -3.44
C PHE A 96 -19.85 1.77 -2.21
N ARG A 97 -18.95 0.81 -2.41
CA ARG A 97 -17.98 0.35 -1.41
C ARG A 97 -16.64 1.06 -1.66
N LEU A 98 -16.07 1.64 -0.62
CA LEU A 98 -14.72 2.17 -0.66
C LEU A 98 -13.71 1.05 -0.37
N ILE A 99 -12.72 0.91 -1.24
CA ILE A 99 -11.57 0.03 -1.06
C ILE A 99 -10.38 0.89 -0.67
N HIS A 100 -10.00 0.84 0.60
CA HIS A 100 -8.82 1.52 1.11
C HIS A 100 -7.56 0.73 0.75
N ILE A 101 -6.62 1.40 0.08
CA ILE A 101 -5.34 0.84 -0.32
C ILE A 101 -4.32 1.12 0.78
N LYS A 102 -4.00 0.08 1.55
CA LYS A 102 -3.08 0.09 2.67
C LYS A 102 -1.76 -0.53 2.25
N ALA A 103 -0.67 0.10 2.65
CA ALA A 103 0.69 -0.36 2.39
C ALA A 103 1.58 -0.26 3.63
N SER A 104 2.71 -0.93 3.59
CA SER A 104 3.80 -0.80 4.54
C SER A 104 5.02 -0.23 3.83
N ILE A 105 5.77 0.64 4.51
CA ILE A 105 7.07 1.10 4.02
C ILE A 105 8.05 -0.07 4.06
N ILE A 106 8.72 -0.32 2.93
CA ILE A 106 9.74 -1.37 2.81
C ILE A 106 11.15 -0.80 2.66
N HIS A 107 11.27 0.45 2.23
CA HIS A 107 12.55 1.10 1.97
C HIS A 107 12.40 2.62 2.06
N VAL A 108 13.39 3.28 2.64
CA VAL A 108 13.55 4.73 2.57
C VAL A 108 15.02 5.03 2.32
N ASP A 109 15.29 5.78 1.27
CA ASP A 109 16.62 6.26 0.91
C ASP A 109 16.58 7.78 0.92
N MET A 110 17.28 8.37 1.90
CA MET A 110 17.49 9.82 2.03
C MET A 110 18.95 10.19 1.76
N ARG A 111 19.74 9.28 1.16
CA ARG A 111 21.15 9.52 0.85
C ARG A 111 21.35 9.80 -0.63
N ASP A 112 20.82 8.93 -1.47
CA ASP A 112 21.18 8.90 -2.89
C ASP A 112 20.00 9.35 -3.77
N ARG A 113 18.77 8.88 -3.49
CA ARG A 113 17.62 9.13 -4.37
C ARG A 113 16.47 9.90 -3.74
N ASP A 114 16.53 10.19 -2.45
CA ASP A 114 15.43 10.84 -1.71
C ASP A 114 14.07 10.15 -2.00
N GLU A 115 14.04 8.81 -1.92
CA GLU A 115 12.91 7.96 -2.32
C GLU A 115 12.38 7.11 -1.14
N VAL A 116 11.07 7.01 -1.02
CA VAL A 116 10.37 6.04 -0.16
C VAL A 116 9.65 5.01 -1.02
N ALA A 117 9.71 3.74 -0.62
CA ALA A 117 9.01 2.65 -1.28
C ALA A 117 7.98 2.00 -0.37
N PHE A 118 6.76 1.88 -0.91
CA PHE A 118 5.60 1.29 -0.25
C PHE A 118 5.23 -0.03 -0.92
N LYS A 119 4.95 -1.05 -0.11
CA LYS A 119 4.42 -2.34 -0.56
C LYS A 119 3.02 -2.55 -0.02
N LEU A 120 2.09 -2.94 -0.89
CA LEU A 120 0.73 -3.21 -0.48
C LEU A 120 0.65 -4.31 0.56
N THR A 121 -0.26 -4.13 1.52
CA THR A 121 -0.59 -5.16 2.50
C THR A 121 -1.33 -6.31 1.83
N THR A 122 -1.25 -7.50 2.43
CA THR A 122 -2.01 -8.67 1.97
C THR A 122 -3.52 -8.40 1.97
N GLU A 123 -4.02 -7.58 2.90
CA GLU A 123 -5.44 -7.16 2.96
C GLU A 123 -5.85 -6.38 1.71
N SER A 124 -5.07 -5.39 1.31
CA SER A 124 -5.36 -4.58 0.14
C SER A 124 -5.16 -5.36 -1.17
N ILE A 125 -4.13 -6.20 -1.24
CA ILE A 125 -3.93 -7.10 -2.39
C ILE A 125 -5.16 -8.00 -2.59
N ASN A 126 -5.63 -8.65 -1.52
CA ASN A 126 -6.80 -9.53 -1.59
C ASN A 126 -8.06 -8.75 -1.98
N SER A 127 -8.27 -7.55 -1.43
CA SER A 127 -9.43 -6.70 -1.74
C SER A 127 -9.44 -6.25 -3.21
N LEU A 128 -8.27 -5.90 -3.76
CA LEU A 128 -8.11 -5.53 -5.16
C LEU A 128 -8.34 -6.71 -6.11
N VAL A 129 -7.83 -7.90 -5.77
CA VAL A 129 -8.05 -9.12 -6.57
C VAL A 129 -9.52 -9.51 -6.56
N GLU A 130 -10.19 -9.45 -5.41
CA GLU A 130 -11.63 -9.73 -5.30
C GLU A 130 -12.45 -8.74 -6.15
N TYR A 131 -12.11 -7.45 -6.07
CA TYR A 131 -12.75 -6.41 -6.88
C TYR A 131 -12.55 -6.65 -8.38
N TYR A 132 -11.33 -7.01 -8.78
CA TYR A 132 -10.98 -7.30 -10.16
C TYR A 132 -11.76 -8.50 -10.72
N GLU A 133 -11.77 -9.61 -9.98
CA GLU A 133 -12.51 -10.81 -10.35
C GLU A 133 -14.01 -10.55 -10.47
N ARG A 134 -14.57 -9.75 -9.57
CA ARG A 134 -15.99 -9.42 -9.58
C ARG A 134 -16.34 -8.58 -10.82
N SER A 135 -15.53 -7.59 -11.15
CA SER A 135 -15.74 -6.73 -12.31
C SER A 135 -15.69 -7.52 -13.63
N HIS A 136 -14.79 -8.51 -13.73
CA HIS A 136 -14.64 -9.36 -14.91
C HIS A 136 -15.63 -10.53 -15.01
N ARG A 137 -16.33 -10.85 -13.92
CA ARG A 137 -17.41 -11.87 -13.89
C ARG A 137 -18.75 -11.36 -14.43
N VAL A 138 -18.99 -10.04 -14.44
CA VAL A 138 -20.28 -9.42 -14.85
C VAL A 138 -20.36 -9.19 -16.38
N GLY A 139 -19.95 -10.17 -17.18
CA GLY A 139 -20.30 -10.19 -18.60
C GLY A 139 -21.74 -10.67 -18.78
N PRO A 140 -22.56 -10.08 -19.68
CA PRO A 140 -23.92 -10.56 -19.91
C PRO A 140 -23.87 -12.04 -20.28
N VAL A 141 -24.67 -12.85 -19.58
CA VAL A 141 -24.89 -14.27 -19.89
C VAL A 141 -25.69 -14.34 -21.19
N ALA A 142 -25.04 -14.02 -22.31
CA ALA A 142 -25.51 -14.39 -23.61
C ALA A 142 -25.36 -15.92 -23.69
N LYS A 143 -26.50 -16.59 -23.75
CA LYS A 143 -26.64 -18.02 -24.00
C LYS A 143 -26.03 -18.35 -25.36
N THR A 144 -24.74 -18.59 -25.44
CA THR A 144 -24.12 -19.21 -26.61
C THR A 144 -22.93 -20.07 -26.18
N HIS A 145 -22.81 -21.19 -26.89
CA HIS A 145 -21.95 -22.34 -26.63
C HIS A 145 -20.44 -22.04 -26.86
N GLU A 146 -19.94 -20.86 -26.47
CA GLU A 146 -18.57 -20.36 -26.70
C GLU A 146 -17.79 -20.08 -25.40
N ARG A 147 -18.17 -20.71 -24.28
CA ARG A 147 -17.59 -20.41 -22.96
C ARG A 147 -16.14 -20.90 -22.76
N SER A 148 -15.71 -21.93 -23.50
CA SER A 148 -14.41 -22.59 -23.28
C SER A 148 -13.18 -21.75 -23.70
N GLY A 149 -13.29 -20.87 -24.70
CA GLY A 149 -12.18 -20.06 -25.19
C GLY A 149 -11.94 -18.82 -24.31
N ASN A 150 -13.02 -18.16 -23.92
CA ASN A 150 -12.99 -16.94 -23.11
C ASN A 150 -12.59 -17.20 -21.66
N ASP A 151 -12.89 -18.36 -21.09
CA ASP A 151 -12.53 -18.68 -19.70
C ASP A 151 -11.01 -18.80 -19.51
N ARG A 152 -10.27 -19.35 -20.49
CA ARG A 152 -8.79 -19.42 -20.42
C ARG A 152 -8.14 -18.04 -20.49
N VAL A 153 -8.67 -17.17 -21.34
CA VAL A 153 -8.20 -15.77 -21.47
C VAL A 153 -8.50 -15.00 -20.18
N ARG A 154 -9.69 -15.15 -19.60
CA ARG A 154 -10.07 -14.52 -18.33
C ARG A 154 -9.21 -14.98 -17.16
N ILE A 155 -8.98 -16.29 -17.03
CA ILE A 155 -8.10 -16.84 -15.99
C ILE A 155 -6.68 -16.28 -16.15
N LYS A 156 -6.19 -16.20 -17.38
CA LYS A 156 -4.86 -15.62 -17.65
C LYS A 156 -4.79 -14.15 -17.23
N VAL A 157 -5.77 -13.34 -17.61
CA VAL A 157 -5.83 -11.91 -17.26
C VAL A 157 -5.94 -11.70 -15.74
N CYS A 158 -6.78 -12.45 -15.03
CA CYS A 158 -6.83 -12.41 -13.55
C CYS A 158 -5.51 -12.82 -12.90
N ASN A 159 -4.81 -13.82 -13.44
CA ASN A 159 -3.52 -14.24 -12.93
C ASN A 159 -2.43 -13.19 -13.19
N ASP A 160 -2.45 -12.54 -14.34
CA ASP A 160 -1.52 -11.48 -14.71
C ASP A 160 -1.71 -10.25 -13.79
N PHE A 161 -2.96 -9.84 -13.54
CA PHE A 161 -3.27 -8.79 -12.55
C PHE A 161 -2.83 -9.18 -11.14
N THR A 162 -3.16 -10.40 -10.69
CA THR A 162 -2.78 -10.90 -9.36
C THR A 162 -1.27 -10.92 -9.17
N ARG A 163 -0.50 -11.25 -10.22
CA ARG A 163 0.96 -11.19 -10.17
C ARG A 163 1.45 -9.74 -10.11
N ALA A 164 0.95 -8.87 -11.00
CA ALA A 164 1.32 -7.47 -11.05
C ALA A 164 1.08 -6.76 -9.70
N ILE A 165 -0.09 -6.96 -9.09
CA ILE A 165 -0.43 -6.29 -7.83
C ILE A 165 0.36 -6.83 -6.62
N LYS A 166 0.80 -8.09 -6.65
CA LYS A 166 1.68 -8.68 -5.61
C LYS A 166 3.11 -8.16 -5.70
N GLU A 167 3.57 -7.88 -6.91
CA GLU A 167 4.90 -7.34 -7.20
C GLU A 167 4.92 -5.81 -7.15
N PHE A 168 3.75 -5.17 -7.12
CA PHE A 168 3.60 -3.73 -7.07
C PHE A 168 4.29 -3.13 -5.84
N VAL A 169 5.19 -2.20 -6.13
CA VAL A 169 5.86 -1.35 -5.15
C VAL A 169 5.71 0.08 -5.66
N TYR A 170 5.04 0.91 -4.87
CA TYR A 170 4.93 2.33 -5.17
C TYR A 170 6.19 3.04 -4.66
N ARG A 171 6.82 3.85 -5.50
CA ARG A 171 8.02 4.63 -5.17
C ARG A 171 7.72 6.09 -5.43
N THR A 172 7.94 6.93 -4.42
CA THR A 172 7.76 8.38 -4.53
C THR A 172 8.86 9.07 -3.73
N HIS A 173 8.94 10.39 -3.85
CA HIS A 173 9.90 11.20 -3.12
C HIS A 173 9.66 11.10 -1.60
N VAL A 174 10.70 11.24 -0.79
CA VAL A 174 10.61 11.23 0.68
C VAL A 174 9.68 12.30 1.27
N TYR A 175 9.28 13.30 0.47
CA TYR A 175 8.27 14.30 0.87
C TYR A 175 6.92 13.65 1.17
N ALA A 176 6.63 12.48 0.60
CA ALA A 176 5.44 11.69 0.95
C ALA A 176 5.38 11.32 2.45
N LEU A 177 6.52 11.33 3.15
CA LEU A 177 6.55 11.13 4.60
C LEU A 177 6.04 12.35 5.41
N GLU A 178 5.66 13.45 4.77
CA GLU A 178 4.99 14.58 5.42
C GLU A 178 3.66 14.15 6.06
N GLY A 179 2.95 13.19 5.47
CA GLY A 179 1.72 12.61 6.03
C GLY A 179 1.94 11.62 7.17
N LEU A 180 3.12 11.59 7.79
CA LEU A 180 3.45 10.72 8.93
C LEU A 180 2.68 11.15 10.19
N GLU A 181 1.95 10.21 10.76
CA GLU A 181 1.17 10.36 11.99
C GLU A 181 1.83 9.63 13.18
N GLU A 182 1.09 9.55 14.30
CA GLU A 182 1.52 8.81 15.47
C GLU A 182 1.80 7.33 15.15
N HIS A 183 2.75 6.74 15.88
CA HIS A 183 3.12 5.33 15.79
C HIS A 183 3.63 4.85 14.41
N GLY A 184 3.97 5.75 13.49
CA GLY A 184 4.52 5.40 12.18
C GLY A 184 3.47 5.13 11.10
N ALA A 185 2.19 5.31 11.41
CA ALA A 185 1.13 5.33 10.42
C ALA A 185 1.19 6.62 9.59
N GLY A 186 0.49 6.67 8.46
CA GLY A 186 0.40 7.89 7.66
C GLY A 186 -0.52 7.76 6.46
N GLU A 187 -0.68 8.86 5.75
CA GLU A 187 -1.46 8.95 4.51
C GLU A 187 -0.64 9.68 3.43
N LEU A 188 -0.75 9.24 2.17
CA LEU A 188 -0.18 9.98 1.05
C LEU A 188 -0.95 11.28 0.81
N LEU A 189 -0.23 12.31 0.39
CA LEU A 189 -0.85 13.56 -0.05
C LEU A 189 -1.73 13.31 -1.29
N VAL A 190 -2.68 14.22 -1.52
CA VAL A 190 -3.72 14.07 -2.56
C VAL A 190 -3.12 13.73 -3.94
N ASP A 191 -2.05 14.43 -4.34
CA ASP A 191 -1.43 14.23 -5.65
C ASP A 191 -0.81 12.82 -5.81
N ASP A 192 -0.03 12.38 -4.81
CA ASP A 192 0.54 11.02 -4.77
C ASP A 192 -0.57 9.94 -4.69
N SER A 193 -1.64 10.23 -3.97
CA SER A 193 -2.79 9.33 -3.80
C SER A 193 -3.57 9.14 -5.10
N GLU A 194 -3.74 10.21 -5.89
CA GLU A 194 -4.31 10.15 -7.23
C GLU A 194 -3.42 9.35 -8.18
N GLU A 195 -2.09 9.55 -8.13
CA GLU A 195 -1.14 8.78 -8.95
C GLU A 195 -1.22 7.27 -8.64
N VAL A 196 -1.20 6.88 -7.35
CA VAL A 196 -1.35 5.47 -6.95
C VAL A 196 -2.66 4.88 -7.48
N LYS A 197 -3.75 5.64 -7.38
CA LYS A 197 -5.06 5.21 -7.86
C LYS A 197 -5.06 5.00 -9.37
N GLU A 198 -4.51 5.94 -10.14
CA GLU A 198 -4.40 5.82 -11.60
C GLU A 198 -3.56 4.61 -12.02
N ILE A 199 -2.41 4.40 -11.37
CA ILE A 199 -1.55 3.26 -11.64
C ILE A 199 -2.28 1.94 -11.36
N ILE A 200 -2.93 1.80 -10.21
CA ILE A 200 -3.67 0.57 -9.85
C ILE A 200 -4.82 0.33 -10.83
N LEU A 201 -5.58 1.37 -11.20
CA LEU A 201 -6.66 1.25 -12.17
C LEU A 201 -6.16 0.90 -13.58
N SER A 202 -4.97 1.38 -13.98
CA SER A 202 -4.37 1.04 -15.27
C SER A 202 -3.94 -0.43 -15.38
N MET A 203 -3.72 -1.11 -14.26
CA MET A 203 -3.39 -2.53 -14.21
C MET A 203 -4.62 -3.45 -14.35
N MET A 204 -5.82 -2.89 -14.16
CA MET A 204 -7.09 -3.62 -14.22
C MET A 204 -7.59 -3.72 -15.67
#